data_AF-A0AAN0JIL1-F1
#
_entry.id   AF-A0AAN0JIL1-F1
#
_cell.length_a   1.000
_cell.length_b   1.000
_cell.length_c   1.000
_cell.angle_alpha   90.00
_cell.angle_beta   90.00
_cell.angle_gamma   90.00
#
_symmetry.space_group_name_H-M   'P 1'
#
loop_
_entity.id
_entity.type
_entity.pdbx_description
1 polymer ?
#
loop_
_entity_poly.entity_id
_entity_poly.type
_entity_poly.pdbx_seq_one_letter_code
_entity_poly.pdbx_strand_id
1 'polypeptide(L)'
;MVNINILSDVSVTLSDDYYGSTVGLLGQYNGKPEDDLLSRNENTTLPSNASTEEIHYEFGLTWILENPLESLFTYDDTGSWNTFYKPDYKPIFQPQFNDSALEEKAQEICGDDKLCLFDIAATGDVNIGQSTRETGQELTTITELLKPTCFCSEGYEGVMCNDTILQDCEEDFCLNGATCQIVAGAYLCICSDGFTGPNCGTKIVVSSPIPTTSTTPPGSNKASSVNTWMIISIALVVVLLIVIVAVISASVCLCFVKRCKVKSYTRNEHDAQIIEKFEMKLKN
;
A
#
# COMPACT_ATOMS: atom_id res chain seq x y z
N MET A 1 21.33 19.84 20.07
CA MET A 1 21.21 19.17 18.77
C MET A 1 21.78 17.78 18.94
N VAL A 2 20.92 16.77 19.08
CA VAL A 2 21.34 15.36 19.15
C VAL A 2 20.74 14.68 17.95
N ASN A 3 21.64 14.37 17.00
CA ASN A 3 21.35 13.60 15.81
C ASN A 3 21.22 12.15 16.25
N ILE A 4 20.03 11.56 16.09
CA ILE A 4 19.79 10.16 16.42
C ILE A 4 19.48 9.45 15.11
N ASN A 5 20.53 9.03 14.41
CA ASN A 5 20.47 7.96 13.44
C ASN A 5 20.60 6.65 14.23
N ILE A 6 19.49 6.02 14.58
CA ILE A 6 19.50 4.61 14.98
C ILE A 6 18.92 3.84 13.79
N LEU A 7 19.76 3.69 12.76
CA LEU A 7 19.75 2.52 11.91
C LEU A 7 20.92 1.69 12.41
N SER A 8 20.69 0.91 13.48
CA SER A 8 21.60 -0.17 13.82
C SER A 8 21.41 -1.24 12.77
N ASP A 9 22.29 -1.24 11.77
CA ASP A 9 22.39 -2.32 10.80
C ASP A 9 22.95 -3.54 11.54
N VAL A 10 22.05 -4.48 11.87
CA VAL A 10 22.44 -5.76 12.46
C VAL A 10 22.93 -6.63 11.32
N SER A 11 24.24 -6.63 11.09
CA SER A 11 24.86 -7.55 10.15
C SER A 11 25.22 -8.85 10.87
N VAL A 12 24.61 -9.95 10.44
CA VAL A 12 24.99 -11.29 10.88
C VAL A 12 26.15 -11.73 9.98
N THR A 13 27.35 -11.76 10.55
CA THR A 13 28.55 -12.28 9.86
C THR A 13 28.75 -13.75 10.22
N LEU A 14 28.98 -14.61 9.22
CA LEU A 14 29.33 -16.01 9.45
C LEU A 14 30.71 -16.13 10.11
N SER A 15 30.95 -17.20 10.88
CA SER A 15 32.29 -17.52 11.42
C SER A 15 33.30 -17.71 10.28
N ASP A 16 34.56 -17.37 10.54
CA ASP A 16 35.68 -17.58 9.59
C ASP A 16 35.83 -19.06 9.19
N ASP A 17 35.34 -19.99 10.01
CA ASP A 17 35.31 -21.44 9.72
C ASP A 17 34.49 -21.78 8.45
N TYR A 18 33.55 -20.92 8.07
CA TYR A 18 32.70 -21.10 6.89
C TYR A 18 33.24 -20.40 5.63
N TYR A 19 34.36 -19.67 5.74
CA TYR A 19 35.02 -19.02 4.62
C TYR A 19 35.50 -20.04 3.58
N GLY A 20 35.07 -19.89 2.34
CA GLY A 20 35.32 -20.82 1.24
C GLY A 20 34.48 -22.10 1.28
N SER A 21 33.65 -22.31 2.30
CA SER A 21 32.80 -23.51 2.41
C SER A 21 31.33 -23.23 2.13
N THR A 22 30.92 -21.97 2.17
CA THR A 22 29.53 -21.56 1.90
C THR A 22 29.37 -21.19 0.44
N VAL A 23 28.41 -21.83 -0.24
CA VAL A 23 28.01 -21.51 -1.61
C VAL A 23 26.52 -21.19 -1.59
N GLY A 24 26.13 -20.09 -2.23
CA GLY A 24 24.74 -19.67 -2.32
C GLY A 24 24.42 -19.04 -3.67
N LEU A 25 23.25 -18.42 -3.74
CA LEU A 25 22.75 -17.75 -4.94
C LEU A 25 23.75 -16.70 -5.47
N LEU A 26 24.41 -15.98 -4.56
CA LEU A 26 25.31 -14.88 -4.92
C LEU A 26 26.76 -15.32 -5.20
N GLY A 27 27.13 -16.59 -5.00
CA GLY A 27 28.50 -17.06 -5.18
C GLY A 27 29.04 -17.85 -3.98
N GLN A 28 30.37 -17.96 -3.91
CA GLN A 28 31.07 -18.61 -2.81
C GLN A 28 31.56 -17.55 -1.81
N TYR A 29 31.36 -17.78 -0.51
CA TYR A 29 31.83 -16.86 0.52
C TYR A 29 33.37 -16.94 0.69
N ASN A 30 34.14 -16.41 -0.26
CA ASN A 30 35.59 -16.55 -0.34
C ASN A 30 36.33 -15.23 -0.68
N GLY A 31 35.60 -14.11 -0.74
CA GLY A 31 36.14 -12.77 -1.02
C GLY A 31 36.56 -12.55 -2.48
N LYS A 32 36.14 -13.40 -3.42
CA LYS A 32 36.46 -13.31 -4.85
C LYS A 32 35.24 -12.91 -5.66
N PRO A 33 35.07 -11.61 -5.97
CA PRO A 33 33.89 -11.14 -6.71
C PRO A 33 33.80 -11.67 -8.15
N GLU A 34 34.83 -12.36 -8.65
CA GLU A 34 34.87 -12.93 -9.99
C GLU A 34 34.10 -14.25 -10.13
N ASP A 35 33.84 -14.93 -9.02
CA ASP A 35 33.03 -16.15 -8.94
C ASP A 35 31.65 -15.94 -8.30
N ASP A 36 31.32 -14.67 -8.03
CA ASP A 36 30.00 -14.24 -7.62
C ASP A 36 29.03 -14.15 -8.81
N LEU A 37 27.72 -14.17 -8.53
CA LEU A 37 26.64 -14.07 -9.52
C LEU A 37 26.71 -15.11 -10.65
N LEU A 38 26.90 -16.38 -10.27
CA LEU A 38 26.88 -17.50 -11.21
C LEU A 38 25.45 -17.73 -11.73
N SER A 39 25.26 -17.72 -13.04
CA SER A 39 23.97 -18.03 -13.67
C SER A 39 23.55 -19.49 -13.45
N ARG A 40 22.24 -19.75 -13.35
CA ARG A 40 21.72 -21.10 -13.13
C ARG A 40 21.92 -21.95 -14.38
N ASN A 41 22.80 -22.96 -14.28
CA ASN A 41 23.17 -23.91 -15.36
C ASN A 41 24.07 -23.36 -16.47
N GLU A 42 24.45 -22.08 -16.41
CA GLU A 42 25.44 -21.52 -17.31
C GLU A 42 26.72 -21.29 -16.51
N ASN A 43 27.87 -21.75 -17.00
CA ASN A 43 29.18 -21.45 -16.39
C ASN A 43 29.60 -19.98 -16.65
N THR A 44 28.63 -19.08 -16.74
CA THR A 44 28.79 -17.65 -16.99
C THR A 44 28.68 -16.93 -15.64
N THR A 45 29.71 -16.16 -15.31
CA THR A 45 29.69 -15.23 -14.18
C THR A 45 29.48 -13.83 -14.71
N LEU A 46 28.67 -13.04 -14.02
CA LEU A 46 28.55 -11.62 -14.32
C LEU A 46 29.72 -10.86 -13.69
N PRO A 47 30.28 -9.85 -14.39
CA PRO A 47 31.35 -9.06 -13.81
C PRO A 47 30.80 -8.22 -12.65
N SER A 48 31.66 -7.92 -11.68
CA SER A 48 31.29 -7.16 -10.46
C SER A 48 30.80 -5.74 -10.73
N ASN A 49 30.96 -5.22 -11.96
CA ASN A 49 30.49 -3.92 -12.41
C ASN A 49 29.25 -4.00 -13.32
N ALA A 50 28.57 -5.14 -13.38
CA ALA A 50 27.34 -5.33 -14.13
C ALA A 50 26.27 -4.31 -13.71
N SER A 51 25.53 -3.81 -14.69
CA SER A 51 24.37 -2.95 -14.48
C SER A 51 23.21 -3.70 -13.82
N THR A 52 22.28 -2.97 -13.20
CA THR A 52 21.05 -3.57 -12.64
C THR A 52 20.25 -4.35 -13.69
N GLU A 53 20.29 -3.90 -14.94
CA GLU A 53 19.63 -4.58 -16.06
C GLU A 53 20.30 -5.93 -16.36
N GLU A 54 21.62 -5.97 -16.48
CA GLU A 54 22.38 -7.22 -16.68
C GLU A 54 22.19 -8.18 -15.50
N ILE A 55 22.25 -7.69 -14.26
CA ILE A 55 22.00 -8.51 -13.06
C ILE A 55 20.58 -9.09 -13.10
N HIS A 56 19.59 -8.33 -13.56
CA HIS A 56 18.22 -8.82 -13.66
C HIS A 56 18.08 -9.88 -14.75
N TYR A 57 18.45 -9.58 -15.99
CA TYR A 57 18.15 -10.43 -17.15
C TYR A 57 19.12 -11.61 -17.32
N GLU A 58 20.41 -11.41 -17.09
CA GLU A 58 21.45 -12.41 -17.36
C GLU A 58 21.78 -13.29 -16.13
N PHE A 59 21.32 -12.90 -14.94
CA PHE A 59 21.45 -13.68 -13.71
C PHE A 59 20.10 -13.92 -13.04
N GLY A 60 19.39 -12.88 -12.62
CA GLY A 60 18.17 -13.03 -11.82
C GLY A 60 17.10 -13.89 -12.48
N LEU A 61 16.85 -13.68 -13.78
CA LEU A 61 15.88 -14.46 -14.54
C LEU A 61 16.32 -15.91 -14.79
N THR A 62 17.63 -16.19 -14.83
CA THR A 62 18.11 -17.57 -15.05
C THR A 62 17.81 -18.47 -13.85
N TRP A 63 17.68 -17.88 -12.66
CA TRP A 63 17.29 -18.58 -11.45
C TRP A 63 15.79 -18.87 -11.32
N ILE A 64 14.95 -18.39 -12.25
CA ILE A 64 13.52 -18.73 -12.26
C ILE A 64 13.35 -20.25 -12.42
N LEU A 65 12.51 -20.84 -11.57
CA LEU A 65 12.13 -22.25 -11.67
C LEU A 65 11.29 -22.45 -12.92
N GLU A 66 11.55 -23.49 -13.72
CA GLU A 66 10.66 -23.87 -14.83
C GLU A 66 9.69 -25.00 -14.45
N ASN A 67 10.05 -25.74 -13.39
CA ASN A 67 9.35 -26.93 -12.94
C ASN A 67 8.81 -26.76 -11.52
N PRO A 68 7.51 -27.01 -11.27
CA PRO A 68 6.93 -26.93 -9.93
C PRO A 68 7.60 -27.85 -8.90
N LEU A 69 8.17 -28.99 -9.33
CA LEU A 69 8.82 -29.94 -8.43
C LEU A 69 10.16 -29.43 -7.88
N GLU A 70 10.73 -28.38 -8.47
CA GLU A 70 11.97 -27.77 -8.00
C GLU A 70 11.72 -26.68 -6.95
N SER A 71 10.46 -26.30 -6.72
CA SER A 71 10.17 -25.31 -5.70
C SER A 71 10.32 -25.89 -4.31
N LEU A 72 11.07 -25.16 -3.47
CA LEU A 72 11.19 -25.43 -2.04
C LEU A 72 9.99 -24.90 -1.24
N PHE A 73 9.14 -24.06 -1.87
CA PHE A 73 8.00 -23.44 -1.21
C PHE A 73 6.72 -24.25 -1.43
N THR A 74 5.86 -24.24 -0.42
CA THR A 74 4.48 -24.73 -0.55
C THR A 74 3.57 -23.56 -0.87
N TYR A 75 2.66 -23.77 -1.82
CA TYR A 75 1.71 -22.76 -2.29
C TYR A 75 0.30 -23.12 -1.82
N ASP A 76 -0.53 -22.10 -1.61
CA ASP A 76 -1.97 -22.31 -1.45
C ASP A 76 -2.65 -22.56 -2.81
N ASP A 77 -3.96 -22.79 -2.80
CA ASP A 77 -4.74 -23.06 -4.00
C ASP A 77 -4.77 -21.88 -5.01
N THR A 78 -4.29 -20.70 -4.62
CA THR A 78 -4.28 -19.48 -5.45
C THR A 78 -2.91 -19.17 -6.09
N GLY A 79 -1.87 -19.92 -5.69
CA GLY A 79 -0.47 -19.65 -6.02
C GLY A 79 0.28 -20.84 -6.63
N SER A 80 1.45 -20.56 -7.22
CA SER A 80 2.44 -21.56 -7.64
C SER A 80 3.84 -20.94 -7.71
N TRP A 81 4.86 -21.70 -8.09
CA TRP A 81 6.21 -21.19 -8.31
C TRP A 81 6.28 -19.99 -9.26
N ASN A 82 5.30 -19.85 -10.16
CA ASN A 82 5.22 -18.75 -11.10
C ASN A 82 4.36 -17.57 -10.61
N THR A 83 4.01 -17.49 -9.33
CA THR A 83 3.25 -16.35 -8.78
C THR A 83 4.10 -15.41 -7.93
N PHE A 84 5.43 -15.54 -7.97
CA PHE A 84 6.37 -14.75 -7.17
C PHE A 84 6.30 -13.23 -7.44
N TYR A 85 5.84 -12.82 -8.62
CA TYR A 85 5.71 -11.40 -9.00
C TYR A 85 4.43 -10.74 -8.47
N LYS A 86 3.52 -11.52 -7.87
CA LYS A 86 2.28 -10.99 -7.31
C LYS A 86 2.60 -10.25 -6.00
N PRO A 87 2.23 -8.96 -5.83
CA PRO A 87 2.53 -8.19 -4.62
C PRO A 87 1.89 -8.75 -3.33
N ASP A 88 0.78 -9.48 -3.49
CA ASP A 88 0.03 -10.16 -2.44
C ASP A 88 0.57 -11.56 -2.11
N TYR A 89 1.54 -12.07 -2.89
CA TYR A 89 2.14 -13.37 -2.63
C TYR A 89 2.95 -13.35 -1.33
N LYS A 90 2.57 -14.23 -0.41
CA LYS A 90 3.32 -14.52 0.81
C LYS A 90 3.70 -16.00 0.82
N PRO A 91 5.00 -16.35 0.71
CA PRO A 91 5.41 -17.75 0.78
C PRO A 91 5.00 -18.35 2.12
N ILE A 92 4.43 -19.57 2.07
CA ILE A 92 4.05 -20.30 3.28
C ILE A 92 5.20 -21.24 3.61
N PHE A 93 5.83 -20.99 4.75
CA PHE A 93 6.79 -21.91 5.35
C PHE A 93 6.03 -22.85 6.28
N GLN A 94 5.91 -24.12 5.88
CA GLN A 94 5.33 -25.13 6.76
C GLN A 94 6.43 -25.82 7.56
N PRO A 95 6.31 -25.90 8.89
CA PRO A 95 7.26 -26.65 9.70
C PRO A 95 7.15 -28.15 9.35
N GLN A 96 8.30 -28.80 9.12
CA GLN A 96 8.36 -30.25 8.94
C GLN A 96 9.19 -30.86 10.08
N PHE A 97 8.54 -31.61 10.96
CA PHE A 97 9.20 -32.29 12.06
C PHE A 97 9.46 -33.75 11.70
N ASN A 98 10.72 -34.16 11.79
CA ASN A 98 11.11 -35.58 11.68
C ASN A 98 11.09 -36.30 13.04
N ASP A 99 11.07 -35.55 14.15
CA ASP A 99 11.04 -36.04 15.54
C ASP A 99 9.76 -35.58 16.23
N SER A 100 8.89 -36.53 16.58
CA SER A 100 7.62 -36.27 17.25
C SER A 100 7.77 -35.68 18.65
N ALA A 101 8.85 -35.99 19.37
CA ALA A 101 9.10 -35.43 20.69
C ALA A 101 9.54 -33.96 20.62
N LEU A 102 10.25 -33.59 19.55
CA LEU A 102 10.58 -32.20 19.28
C LEU A 102 9.33 -31.42 18.83
N GLU A 103 8.49 -32.04 18.00
CA GLU A 103 7.22 -31.45 17.56
C GLU A 103 6.29 -31.12 18.74
N GLU A 104 6.12 -32.05 19.69
CA GLU A 104 5.29 -31.82 20.88
C GLU A 104 5.80 -30.64 21.72
N LYS A 105 7.12 -30.56 21.94
CA LYS A 105 7.75 -29.42 22.63
C LYS A 105 7.60 -28.12 21.85
N ALA A 106 7.75 -28.18 20.53
CA ALA A 106 7.59 -27.01 19.67
C ALA A 106 6.16 -26.50 19.73
N GLN A 107 5.15 -27.37 19.74
CA GLN A 107 3.75 -26.98 19.89
C GLN A 107 3.46 -26.39 21.28
N GLU A 108 4.04 -26.95 22.35
CA GLU A 108 3.91 -26.38 23.70
C GLU A 108 4.50 -24.97 23.79
N ILE A 109 5.68 -24.75 23.19
CA ILE A 109 6.37 -23.46 23.23
C ILE A 109 5.72 -22.47 22.27
N CYS A 110 5.50 -22.83 21.01
CA CYS A 110 5.11 -21.90 19.96
C CYS A 110 3.59 -21.71 19.82
N GLY A 111 2.79 -22.69 20.23
CA GLY A 111 1.36 -22.72 19.91
C GLY A 111 1.14 -22.64 18.40
N ASP A 112 0.40 -21.62 17.95
CA ASP A 112 0.08 -21.39 16.54
C ASP A 112 1.11 -20.51 15.79
N ASP A 113 2.20 -20.08 16.45
CA ASP A 113 3.22 -19.25 15.82
C ASP A 113 4.04 -20.07 14.80
N LYS A 114 3.71 -19.88 13.52
CA LYS A 114 4.31 -20.64 12.41
C LYS A 114 5.80 -20.38 12.23
N LEU A 115 6.29 -19.17 12.53
CA LEU A 115 7.71 -18.84 12.38
C LEU A 115 8.52 -19.49 13.48
N CYS A 116 8.01 -19.44 14.72
CA CYS A 116 8.57 -20.17 15.85
C CYS A 116 8.64 -21.68 15.55
N LEU A 117 7.52 -22.29 15.11
CA LEU A 117 7.48 -23.71 14.78
C LEU A 117 8.47 -24.06 13.66
N PHE A 118 8.57 -23.21 12.63
CA PHE A 118 9.49 -23.42 11.52
C PHE A 118 10.96 -23.39 11.97
N ASP A 119 11.35 -22.41 12.79
CA ASP A 119 12.73 -22.30 13.25
C ASP A 119 13.12 -23.49 14.14
N ILE A 120 12.22 -23.98 15.00
CA ILE A 120 12.48 -25.21 15.78
C ILE A 120 12.60 -26.43 14.84
N ALA A 121 11.71 -26.57 13.87
CA ALA A 121 11.75 -27.66 12.90
C ALA A 121 13.06 -27.66 12.08
N ALA A 122 13.51 -26.48 11.65
CA ALA A 122 14.69 -26.31 10.82
C ALA A 122 16.01 -26.48 11.60
N THR A 123 16.06 -26.00 12.84
CA THR A 123 17.30 -25.98 13.65
C THR A 123 17.42 -27.12 14.64
N GLY A 124 16.30 -27.73 15.05
CA GLY A 124 16.26 -28.67 16.16
C GLY A 124 16.39 -28.01 17.54
N ASP A 125 16.46 -26.68 17.64
CA ASP A 125 16.69 -25.94 18.88
C ASP A 125 15.45 -25.12 19.27
N VAL A 126 14.88 -25.47 20.43
CA VAL A 126 13.71 -24.80 20.98
C VAL A 126 13.97 -23.35 21.42
N ASN A 127 15.22 -23.02 21.78
CA ASN A 127 15.59 -21.68 22.22
C ASN A 127 15.56 -20.70 21.04
N ILE A 128 15.97 -21.16 19.85
CA ILE A 128 15.93 -20.35 18.63
C ILE A 128 14.48 -20.00 18.31
N GLY A 129 13.59 -20.99 18.26
CA GLY A 129 12.16 -20.74 18.01
C GLY A 129 11.51 -19.84 19.05
N GLN A 130 11.83 -20.04 20.34
CA GLN A 130 11.33 -19.17 21.40
C GLN A 130 11.79 -17.71 21.19
N SER A 131 13.06 -17.49 20.85
CA SER A 131 13.59 -16.16 20.55
C SER A 131 12.90 -15.54 19.34
N THR A 132 12.60 -16.33 18.30
CA THR A 132 11.85 -15.87 17.12
C THR A 132 10.46 -15.38 17.50
N ARG A 133 9.73 -16.14 18.32
CA ARG A 133 8.41 -15.74 18.82
C ARG A 133 8.47 -14.44 19.62
N GLU A 134 9.40 -14.36 20.57
CA GLU A 134 9.55 -13.18 21.44
C GLU A 134 9.88 -11.93 20.62
N THR A 135 10.81 -12.05 19.67
CA THR A 135 11.18 -10.95 18.76
C THR A 135 10.02 -10.56 17.86
N GLY A 136 9.24 -11.53 17.35
CA GLY A 136 8.08 -11.27 16.50
C GLY A 136 6.96 -10.52 17.24
N GLN A 137 6.72 -10.85 18.51
CA GLN A 137 5.76 -10.15 19.37
C GLN A 137 6.23 -8.72 19.69
N GLU A 138 7.52 -8.56 19.99
CA GLU A 138 8.12 -7.24 20.23
C GLU A 138 8.02 -6.35 18.98
N LEU A 139 8.37 -6.88 17.81
CA LEU A 139 8.28 -6.17 16.53
C LEU A 139 6.84 -5.78 16.20
N THR A 140 5.86 -6.66 16.43
CA THR A 140 4.44 -6.34 16.24
C THR A 140 4.01 -5.19 17.14
N THR A 141 4.43 -5.22 18.41
CA THR A 141 4.14 -4.14 19.37
C THR A 141 4.75 -2.82 18.91
N ILE A 142 6.01 -2.84 18.49
CA ILE A 142 6.71 -1.65 17.98
C ILE A 142 6.03 -1.14 16.70
N THR A 143 5.62 -2.03 15.80
CA THR A 143 4.98 -1.68 14.53
C THR A 143 3.63 -1.00 14.77
N GLU A 144 2.81 -1.53 15.68
CA GLU A 144 1.54 -0.90 16.05
C GLU A 144 1.75 0.43 16.79
N LEU A 145 2.78 0.56 17.62
CA LEU A 145 3.13 1.84 18.26
C LEU A 145 3.62 2.90 17.27
N LEU A 146 4.35 2.47 16.24
CA LEU A 146 4.89 3.35 15.20
C LEU A 146 3.93 3.57 14.03
N LYS A 147 2.76 2.90 14.04
CA LYS A 147 1.78 2.98 12.96
C LYS A 147 1.27 4.43 12.83
N PRO A 148 1.57 5.12 11.72
CA PRO A 148 1.14 6.50 11.56
C PRO A 148 -0.39 6.54 11.48
N THR A 149 -1.03 7.25 12.41
CA THR A 149 -2.49 7.45 12.36
C THR A 149 -2.77 8.72 11.56
N CYS A 150 -3.36 8.56 10.38
CA CYS A 150 -3.87 9.68 9.59
C CYS A 150 -5.36 9.93 9.92
N PHE A 151 -5.75 11.20 10.03
CA PHE A 151 -7.17 11.57 10.06
C PHE A 151 -7.62 11.77 8.61
N CYS A 152 -8.38 10.80 8.09
CA CYS A 152 -8.85 10.86 6.72
C CYS A 152 -10.01 11.84 6.57
N SER A 153 -10.06 12.49 5.39
CA SER A 153 -11.21 13.32 5.02
C SER A 153 -12.40 12.41 4.67
N GLU A 154 -13.61 12.96 4.71
CA GLU A 154 -14.85 12.23 4.37
C GLU A 154 -14.71 11.53 3.00
N GLY A 155 -15.01 10.23 2.95
CA GLY A 155 -14.88 9.38 1.76
C GLY A 155 -13.52 8.68 1.56
N TYR A 156 -12.57 8.82 2.50
CA TYR A 156 -11.26 8.16 2.44
C TYR A 156 -10.95 7.39 3.73
N GLU A 157 -10.27 6.26 3.61
CA GLU A 157 -9.81 5.40 4.70
C GLU A 157 -8.38 4.87 4.46
N GLY A 158 -7.91 4.03 5.38
CA GLY A 158 -6.58 3.43 5.34
C GLY A 158 -5.52 4.22 6.10
N VAL A 159 -4.39 3.56 6.39
CA VAL A 159 -3.28 4.09 7.20
C VAL A 159 -2.70 5.39 6.59
N MET A 160 -2.78 5.50 5.27
CA MET A 160 -2.29 6.65 4.48
C MET A 160 -3.43 7.48 3.85
N CYS A 161 -4.71 7.21 4.19
CA CYS A 161 -5.88 7.83 3.57
C CYS A 161 -5.91 7.74 2.03
N ASN A 162 -5.34 6.67 1.49
CA ASN A 162 -5.23 6.45 0.05
C ASN A 162 -6.32 5.51 -0.48
N ASP A 163 -7.03 4.84 0.42
CA ASP A 163 -8.17 4.00 0.09
C ASP A 163 -9.39 4.92 0.05
N THR A 164 -10.13 4.93 -1.06
CA THR A 164 -11.45 5.57 -1.08
C THR A 164 -12.41 4.64 -0.40
N ILE A 165 -13.21 5.15 0.53
CA ILE A 165 -14.44 4.48 0.94
C ILE A 165 -15.32 4.57 -0.30
N LEU A 166 -15.25 3.53 -1.14
CA LEU A 166 -16.26 3.28 -2.14
C LEU A 166 -17.56 3.21 -1.34
N GLN A 167 -18.39 4.25 -1.44
CA GLN A 167 -19.78 4.14 -1.04
C GLN A 167 -20.40 3.12 -1.99
N ASP A 168 -20.25 1.85 -1.65
CA ASP A 168 -21.03 0.79 -2.21
C ASP A 168 -22.50 1.14 -1.98
N CYS A 169 -23.35 0.60 -2.85
CA CYS A 169 -24.79 0.73 -2.71
C CYS A 169 -25.26 -0.01 -1.45
N GLU A 170 -25.11 0.58 -0.26
CA GLU A 170 -25.83 0.12 0.93
C GLU A 170 -27.33 0.33 0.71
N GLU A 171 -28.14 -0.54 1.30
CA GLU A 171 -29.56 -0.71 0.99
C GLU A 171 -30.45 0.55 1.22
N ASP A 172 -29.92 1.63 1.80
CA ASP A 172 -30.68 2.83 2.20
C ASP A 172 -30.27 4.14 1.50
N PHE A 173 -29.29 4.16 0.60
CA PHE A 173 -28.87 5.41 -0.06
C PHE A 173 -29.87 5.92 -1.11
N CYS A 174 -30.54 5.02 -1.82
CA CYS A 174 -31.51 5.37 -2.86
C CYS A 174 -32.93 5.06 -2.38
N LEU A 175 -33.75 6.10 -2.18
CA LEU A 175 -35.09 5.98 -1.63
C LEU A 175 -36.15 5.76 -2.73
N ASN A 176 -37.35 5.35 -2.31
CA ASN A 176 -38.55 5.26 -3.17
C ASN A 176 -38.41 4.31 -4.38
N GLY A 177 -37.65 3.23 -4.24
CA GLY A 177 -37.50 2.21 -5.28
C GLY A 177 -36.51 2.59 -6.39
N ALA A 178 -35.66 3.59 -6.15
CA ALA A 178 -34.60 3.99 -7.06
C ALA A 178 -33.48 2.93 -7.18
N THR A 179 -32.88 2.83 -8.37
CA THR A 179 -31.78 1.89 -8.63
C THR A 179 -30.45 2.55 -8.30
N CYS A 180 -29.65 1.91 -7.45
CA CYS A 180 -28.29 2.37 -7.15
C CYS A 180 -27.28 1.80 -8.15
N GLN A 181 -26.38 2.65 -8.65
CA GLN A 181 -25.27 2.26 -9.52
C GLN A 181 -23.98 2.94 -9.07
N ILE A 182 -22.85 2.23 -9.15
CA ILE A 182 -21.53 2.81 -8.95
C ILE A 182 -21.00 3.34 -10.28
N VAL A 183 -20.63 4.62 -10.32
CA VAL A 183 -20.02 5.28 -11.48
C VAL A 183 -18.77 6.03 -11.03
N ALA A 184 -17.61 5.69 -11.60
CA ALA A 184 -16.33 6.33 -11.30
C ALA A 184 -15.96 6.36 -9.79
N GLY A 185 -16.36 5.33 -9.04
CA GLY A 185 -16.07 5.20 -7.60
C GLY A 185 -17.02 5.95 -6.67
N ALA A 186 -18.14 6.47 -7.17
CA ALA A 186 -19.20 7.07 -6.36
C ALA A 186 -20.57 6.40 -6.64
N TYR A 187 -21.46 6.41 -5.66
CA TYR A 187 -22.85 5.96 -5.84
C TYR A 187 -23.68 7.00 -6.62
N LEU A 188 -24.60 6.52 -7.45
CA LEU A 188 -25.55 7.30 -8.22
C LEU A 188 -26.93 6.64 -8.11
N CYS A 189 -27.93 7.39 -7.64
CA CYS A 189 -29.32 6.93 -7.61
C CYS A 189 -30.06 7.30 -8.90
N ILE A 190 -30.54 6.29 -9.63
CA ILE A 190 -31.43 6.45 -10.77
C ILE A 190 -32.87 6.45 -10.24
N CYS A 191 -33.47 7.65 -10.18
CA CYS A 191 -34.80 7.82 -9.61
C CYS A 191 -35.91 7.22 -10.46
N SER A 192 -36.85 6.55 -9.80
CA SER A 192 -38.11 6.10 -10.40
C SER A 192 -39.00 7.28 -10.77
N ASP A 193 -39.92 7.06 -11.71
CA ASP A 193 -40.82 8.10 -12.22
C ASP A 193 -41.57 8.84 -11.11
N GLY A 194 -41.51 10.17 -11.16
CA GLY A 194 -42.15 11.04 -10.17
C GLY A 194 -41.30 11.32 -8.93
N PHE A 195 -40.03 10.92 -8.89
CA PHE A 195 -39.08 11.24 -7.83
C PHE A 195 -37.80 11.92 -8.35
N THR A 196 -37.16 12.72 -7.51
CA THR A 196 -35.93 13.47 -7.83
C THR A 196 -35.08 13.71 -6.57
N GLY A 197 -33.90 14.30 -6.78
CA GLY A 197 -32.88 14.55 -5.76
C GLY A 197 -31.81 13.46 -5.69
N PRO A 198 -30.69 13.71 -4.99
CA PRO A 198 -29.51 12.84 -4.97
C PRO A 198 -29.81 11.42 -4.47
N ASN A 199 -30.76 11.28 -3.55
CA ASN A 199 -31.22 10.00 -3.00
C ASN A 199 -32.66 9.65 -3.43
N CYS A 200 -33.21 10.35 -4.43
CA CYS A 200 -34.59 10.15 -4.93
C CYS A 200 -35.70 10.29 -3.88
N GLY A 201 -35.45 11.05 -2.80
CA GLY A 201 -36.40 11.29 -1.71
C GLY A 201 -37.51 12.30 -2.03
N THR A 202 -37.39 13.07 -3.12
CA THR A 202 -38.29 14.20 -3.38
C THR A 202 -39.32 13.85 -4.44
N LYS A 203 -40.62 13.93 -4.14
CA LYS A 203 -41.68 13.68 -5.11
C LYS A 203 -41.87 14.88 -6.05
N ILE A 204 -41.85 14.64 -7.35
CA ILE A 204 -42.13 15.64 -8.38
C ILE A 204 -43.64 15.94 -8.35
N VAL A 205 -43.99 17.12 -7.85
CA VAL A 205 -45.37 17.60 -7.86
C VAL A 205 -45.61 18.26 -9.22
N VAL A 206 -46.20 17.52 -10.15
CA VAL A 206 -46.63 18.09 -11.44
C VAL A 206 -47.89 18.89 -11.20
N SER A 207 -47.76 20.19 -10.95
CA SER A 207 -48.86 21.12 -11.17
C SER A 207 -49.10 21.23 -12.69
N SER A 208 -49.91 20.33 -13.25
CA SER A 208 -50.46 20.45 -14.61
C SER A 208 -51.49 21.59 -14.67
N PRO A 209 -51.77 22.18 -15.84
CA PRO A 209 -50.86 22.89 -16.74
C PRO A 209 -51.27 24.38 -16.84
N ILE A 210 -50.33 25.29 -17.06
CA ILE A 210 -50.66 26.67 -17.46
C ILE A 210 -50.82 26.71 -18.99
N PRO A 211 -51.81 27.44 -19.55
CA PRO A 211 -52.19 27.35 -20.96
C PRO A 211 -51.12 27.89 -21.90
N THR A 212 -50.94 27.20 -23.03
CA THR A 212 -50.13 27.63 -24.17
C THR A 212 -50.72 28.89 -24.82
N THR A 213 -50.02 30.02 -24.76
CA THR A 213 -50.23 31.14 -25.69
C THR A 213 -49.08 31.18 -26.69
N SER A 214 -49.34 30.57 -27.85
CA SER A 214 -48.57 30.76 -29.08
C SER A 214 -48.69 32.21 -29.56
N THR A 215 -47.58 32.94 -29.62
CA THR A 215 -47.50 34.17 -30.40
C THR A 215 -46.16 34.22 -31.14
N THR A 216 -46.17 33.82 -32.41
CA THR A 216 -45.14 34.18 -33.40
C THR A 216 -45.24 35.66 -33.73
N PRO A 217 -44.11 36.38 -33.95
CA PRO A 217 -44.01 37.22 -35.15
C PRO A 217 -42.56 37.26 -35.71
N PRO A 218 -42.25 37.99 -36.81
CA PRO A 218 -41.71 37.43 -38.04
C PRO A 218 -40.20 37.63 -38.19
N GLY A 219 -39.61 36.93 -39.16
CA GLY A 219 -38.21 37.09 -39.54
C GLY A 219 -37.86 38.50 -39.98
N SER A 220 -36.64 38.92 -39.63
CA SER A 220 -35.92 39.96 -40.35
C SER A 220 -34.41 39.70 -40.24
N ASN A 221 -33.77 39.47 -41.38
CA ASN A 221 -32.32 39.41 -41.51
C ASN A 221 -31.74 40.79 -41.18
N LYS A 222 -30.87 40.88 -40.17
CA LYS A 222 -29.90 41.97 -40.01
C LYS A 222 -28.57 41.39 -39.56
N ALA A 223 -27.59 41.44 -40.46
CA ALA A 223 -26.19 41.25 -40.11
C ALA A 223 -25.77 42.41 -39.18
N SER A 224 -25.66 42.12 -37.90
CA SER A 224 -25.19 43.07 -36.88
C SER A 224 -23.67 43.03 -36.81
N SER A 225 -23.06 44.15 -37.18
CA SER A 225 -21.64 44.46 -36.97
C SER A 225 -21.28 44.21 -35.51
N VAL A 226 -20.38 43.26 -35.26
CA VAL A 226 -19.98 42.85 -33.91
C VAL A 226 -19.24 44.03 -33.28
N ASN A 227 -19.82 44.61 -32.24
CA ASN A 227 -19.23 45.74 -31.54
C ASN A 227 -17.96 45.25 -30.82
N THR A 228 -16.78 45.64 -31.30
CA THR A 228 -15.47 45.15 -30.82
C THR A 228 -15.27 45.35 -29.32
N TRP A 229 -15.96 46.32 -28.72
CA TRP A 229 -16.03 46.54 -27.27
C TRP A 229 -16.65 45.39 -26.47
N MET A 230 -17.59 44.63 -27.06
CA MET A 230 -18.18 43.45 -26.42
C MET A 230 -17.16 42.29 -26.36
N ILE A 231 -16.32 42.16 -27.38
CA ILE A 231 -15.27 41.13 -27.42
C ILE A 231 -14.16 41.46 -26.40
N ILE A 232 -13.78 42.74 -26.29
CA ILE A 232 -12.77 43.19 -25.32
C ILE A 232 -13.26 42.99 -23.88
N SER A 233 -14.52 43.28 -23.59
CA SER A 233 -15.10 43.05 -22.25
C SER A 233 -15.19 41.57 -21.90
N ILE A 234 -15.58 40.71 -22.83
CA ILE A 234 -15.58 39.25 -22.64
C ILE A 234 -14.15 38.74 -22.42
N ALA A 235 -13.17 39.20 -23.20
CA ALA A 235 -11.78 38.81 -23.05
C ALA A 235 -11.21 39.21 -21.66
N LEU A 236 -11.53 40.40 -21.16
CA LEU A 236 -11.13 40.83 -19.82
C LEU A 236 -11.78 39.98 -18.71
N VAL A 237 -13.05 39.60 -18.87
CA VAL A 237 -13.73 38.69 -17.92
C VAL A 237 -13.11 37.30 -17.94
N VAL A 238 -12.77 36.76 -19.12
CA VAL A 238 -12.11 35.45 -19.24
C VAL A 238 -10.72 35.47 -18.60
N VAL A 239 -9.94 36.52 -18.82
CA VAL A 239 -8.61 36.69 -18.18
C VAL A 239 -8.76 36.78 -16.65
N LEU A 240 -9.76 37.52 -16.16
CA LEU A 240 -10.04 37.62 -14.73
C LEU A 240 -10.40 36.26 -14.13
N LEU A 241 -11.23 35.46 -14.80
CA LEU A 241 -11.61 34.11 -14.36
C LEU A 241 -10.39 33.16 -14.33
N ILE A 242 -9.51 33.23 -15.32
CA ILE A 242 -8.28 32.42 -15.35
C ILE A 242 -7.37 32.77 -14.17
N VAL A 243 -7.21 34.06 -13.86
CA VAL A 243 -6.42 34.52 -12.70
C VAL A 243 -7.05 34.04 -11.39
N ILE A 244 -8.37 34.11 -11.25
CA ILE A 244 -9.08 33.62 -10.06
C ILE A 244 -8.87 32.11 -9.89
N VAL A 245 -9.01 31.33 -10.96
CA VAL A 245 -8.79 29.86 -10.91
C VAL A 245 -7.33 29.53 -10.56
N ALA A 246 -6.36 30.27 -11.09
CA ALA A 246 -4.94 30.09 -10.75
C ALA A 246 -4.63 30.44 -9.28
N VAL A 247 -5.27 31.48 -8.73
CA VAL A 247 -5.14 31.84 -7.31
C VAL A 247 -5.80 30.80 -6.41
N ILE A 248 -6.98 30.28 -6.79
CA ILE A 248 -7.66 29.21 -6.05
C ILE A 248 -6.84 27.92 -6.11
N SER A 249 -6.31 27.52 -7.26
CA SER A 249 -5.48 26.31 -7.38
C SER A 249 -4.19 26.42 -6.57
N ALA A 250 -3.51 27.58 -6.59
CA ALA A 250 -2.36 27.84 -5.74
C ALA A 250 -2.70 27.81 -4.24
N SER A 251 -3.87 28.37 -3.87
CA SER A 251 -4.35 28.38 -2.47
C SER A 251 -4.74 26.98 -1.98
N VAL A 252 -5.37 26.17 -2.84
CA VAL A 252 -5.72 24.77 -2.57
C VAL A 252 -4.45 23.92 -2.49
N CYS A 253 -3.46 24.14 -3.37
CA CYS A 253 -2.17 23.45 -3.33
C CYS A 253 -1.40 23.78 -2.04
N LEU A 254 -1.37 25.04 -1.62
CA LEU A 254 -0.83 25.46 -0.31
C LEU A 254 -1.63 24.88 0.88
N CYS A 255 -2.95 24.69 0.74
CA CYS A 255 -3.76 24.03 1.74
C CYS A 255 -3.50 22.52 1.81
N PHE A 256 -3.28 21.84 0.69
CA PHE A 256 -2.91 20.42 0.65
C PHE A 256 -1.54 20.20 1.31
N VAL A 257 -0.55 21.05 1.01
CA VAL A 257 0.75 21.03 1.68
C VAL A 257 0.63 21.32 3.18
N LYS A 258 -0.32 22.18 3.60
CA LYS A 258 -0.61 22.43 5.03
C LYS A 258 -1.43 21.33 5.72
N ARG A 259 -2.20 20.53 4.99
CA ARG A 259 -2.98 19.39 5.54
C ARG A 259 -2.08 18.20 5.86
N CYS A 260 -0.95 18.04 5.19
CA CYS A 260 0.15 17.18 5.66
C CYS A 260 1.09 17.92 6.62
N LYS A 261 0.54 18.50 7.69
CA LYS A 261 1.33 18.64 8.91
C LYS A 261 1.19 17.33 9.67
N VAL A 262 2.16 16.43 9.49
CA VAL A 262 2.48 15.47 10.55
C VAL A 262 2.59 16.30 11.81
N LYS A 263 1.64 16.11 12.73
CA LYS A 263 1.75 16.70 14.06
C LYS A 263 3.04 16.08 14.59
N SER A 264 4.12 16.85 14.67
CA SER A 264 5.32 16.42 15.36
C SER A 264 4.89 16.25 16.82
N TYR A 265 4.45 15.05 17.16
CA TYR A 265 4.24 14.65 18.53
C TYR A 265 5.58 14.88 19.21
N THR A 266 5.63 15.85 20.12
CA THR A 266 6.86 16.27 20.76
C THR A 266 7.40 15.10 21.55
N ARG A 267 8.39 14.45 20.94
CA ARG A 267 9.30 13.37 21.38
C ARG A 267 9.78 13.43 22.85
N ASN A 268 9.58 14.52 23.57
CA ASN A 268 10.16 14.69 24.91
C ASN A 268 9.36 14.04 26.05
N GLU A 269 8.06 13.77 25.89
CA GLU A 269 7.23 13.25 27.00
C GLU A 269 7.14 11.71 27.01
N HIS A 270 7.30 11.08 25.84
CA HIS A 270 7.25 9.62 25.69
C HIS A 270 8.64 8.95 25.85
N ASP A 271 9.72 9.64 25.45
CA ASP A 271 11.10 9.15 25.65
C ASP A 271 11.41 8.97 27.15
N ALA A 272 10.86 9.85 28.01
CA ALA A 272 11.02 9.73 29.47
C ALA A 272 10.33 8.48 30.04
N GLN A 273 9.12 8.14 29.56
CA GLN A 273 8.40 6.95 30.03
C GLN A 273 9.00 5.65 29.48
N ILE A 274 9.56 5.65 28.26
CA ILE A 274 10.21 4.47 27.68
C ILE A 274 11.54 4.18 28.39
N ILE A 275 12.36 5.20 28.66
CA ILE A 275 13.64 5.05 29.38
C ILE A 275 13.39 4.54 30.81
N GLU A 276 12.40 5.08 31.53
CA GLU A 276 12.09 4.64 32.89
C GLU A 276 11.57 3.18 32.94
N LYS A 277 10.81 2.75 31.93
CA LYS A 277 10.31 1.37 31.81
C LYS A 277 11.39 0.37 31.36
N PHE A 278 12.35 0.81 30.54
CA PHE A 278 13.50 0.00 30.13
C PHE A 278 14.51 -0.18 31.28
N GLU A 279 14.81 0.89 32.03
CA GLU A 279 15.69 0.82 33.20
C GLU A 279 15.11 -0.01 34.36
N MET A 280 13.78 -0.06 34.51
CA MET A 280 13.13 -0.96 35.47
C MET A 280 13.21 -2.45 35.08
N LYS A 281 13.26 -2.79 33.79
CA LYS A 281 13.37 -4.18 33.32
C LYS A 281 14.81 -4.72 33.33
N LEU A 282 15.82 -3.85 33.28
CA LEU A 282 17.24 -4.24 33.34
C LEU A 282 17.80 -4.38 34.76
N LYS A 283 17.02 -4.03 35.80
CA LYS A 283 17.42 -4.10 37.22
C LYS A 283 16.80 -5.26 38.01
N ASN A 284 16.02 -6.12 37.36
CA ASN A 284 15.51 -7.39 37.91
C ASN A 284 15.98 -8.54 37.01
#